data_AF-I1BIL2-F1
#
_entry.id   AF-I1BIL2-F1
#
_cell.length_a   1.000
_cell.length_b   1.000
_cell.length_c   1.000
_cell.angle_alpha   90.00
_cell.angle_beta   90.00
_cell.angle_gamma   90.00
#
_symmetry.space_group_name_H-M   'P 1'
#
loop_
_entity.id
_entity.type
_entity.pdbx_description
1 polymer ?
#
loop_
_entity_poly.entity_id
_entity_poly.type
_entity_poly.pdbx_seq_one_letter_code
_entity_poly.pdbx_strand_id
1 'polypeptide(L)'
;MVMTNEEKNFKLPVVAEGTRHFFVINSTKDLGFINYYEQTHNNINKSKGLKRIELNYNLDLHWIVQLEEAPNSIKEYVRALLSKKKMIVNGNINGTMFCNISNNKVNDSNFSNLDGKDKEPKRKHQDAEEGTEEEEDDPKEESVNIRKKPPEANGVIRSGKGVSPRPHLDHDLYNKHMEARCTECSSIPENFRQYIDAFAESENFLGVKKEVRSLSSFLGAIEDENGQAAEELELLEKILIEVHRSYSSHIDHNANEDAFNQLFVYPYMRVIAKSITISNCKADFVEGQPILESMTRQLKASNLYIDYRSQYKSDGLIKLFGLQNIELLLLETSGCFDNKVKIKLNFDHHKGMFGTLAMIKCIADEFEYASTDQFKKIKVFFLNAAGKTLMLDKNKAANFF
;
A
#
# COMPACT_ATOMS: atom_id res chain seq x y z
N MET A 1 -32.95 -26.05 0.91
CA MET A 1 -33.17 -26.36 2.35
C MET A 1 -34.57 -25.90 2.71
N VAL A 2 -35.39 -26.77 3.32
CA VAL A 2 -36.75 -26.43 3.74
C VAL A 2 -36.69 -26.15 5.24
N MET A 3 -36.85 -24.87 5.62
CA MET A 3 -36.94 -24.48 7.03
C MET A 3 -38.35 -24.71 7.57
N THR A 4 -38.46 -25.13 8.83
CA THR A 4 -39.74 -25.22 9.54
C THR A 4 -40.36 -23.83 9.73
N ASN A 5 -41.65 -23.77 10.05
CA ASN A 5 -42.31 -22.49 10.32
C ASN A 5 -41.77 -21.79 11.57
N GLU A 6 -41.30 -22.55 12.55
CA GLU A 6 -40.62 -22.01 13.74
C GLU A 6 -39.27 -21.39 13.37
N GLU A 7 -38.47 -22.09 12.56
CA GLU A 7 -37.17 -21.60 12.10
C GLU A 7 -37.27 -20.33 11.26
N LYS A 8 -38.30 -20.21 10.41
CA LYS A 8 -38.54 -19.01 9.60
C LYS A 8 -38.79 -17.77 10.45
N ASN A 9 -39.39 -17.95 11.63
CA ASN A 9 -39.76 -16.88 12.55
C ASN A 9 -38.74 -16.69 13.68
N PHE A 10 -37.68 -17.50 13.71
CA PHE A 10 -36.62 -17.41 14.70
C PHE A 10 -35.96 -16.03 14.65
N LYS A 11 -35.68 -15.48 15.84
CA LYS A 11 -34.93 -14.25 16.06
C LYS A 11 -33.74 -14.55 16.96
N LEU A 12 -32.61 -13.90 16.72
CA LEU A 12 -31.43 -14.11 17.55
C LEU A 12 -31.67 -13.55 18.96
N PRO A 13 -31.39 -14.31 20.02
CA PRO A 13 -31.61 -13.86 21.41
C PRO A 13 -30.53 -12.89 21.92
N VAL A 14 -29.51 -12.60 21.11
CA VAL A 14 -28.32 -11.82 21.50
C VAL A 14 -28.57 -10.33 21.34
N VAL A 15 -28.19 -9.53 22.33
CA VAL A 15 -28.14 -8.07 22.20
C VAL A 15 -26.98 -7.71 21.26
N ALA A 16 -27.29 -7.01 20.16
CA ALA A 16 -26.30 -6.59 19.19
C ALA A 16 -26.48 -5.12 18.80
N GLU A 17 -25.37 -4.42 18.65
CA GLU A 17 -25.31 -3.01 18.26
C GLU A 17 -24.98 -2.84 16.76
N GLY A 18 -25.24 -1.63 16.26
CA GLY A 18 -24.91 -1.25 14.89
C GLY A 18 -25.66 -2.08 13.85
N THR A 19 -24.96 -2.57 12.84
CA THR A 19 -25.56 -3.30 11.71
C THR A 19 -26.04 -4.71 12.09
N ARG A 20 -25.48 -5.28 13.17
CA ARG A 20 -25.87 -6.59 13.68
C ARG A 20 -27.26 -6.58 14.31
N HIS A 21 -27.70 -5.43 14.81
CA HIS A 21 -29.04 -5.24 15.37
C HIS A 21 -30.14 -5.69 14.39
N PHE A 22 -29.90 -5.53 13.09
CA PHE A 22 -30.80 -6.02 12.04
C PHE A 22 -31.18 -7.50 12.21
N PHE A 23 -30.21 -8.37 12.53
CA PHE A 23 -30.42 -9.82 12.64
C PHE A 23 -31.09 -10.24 13.95
N VAL A 24 -31.14 -9.32 14.93
CA VAL A 24 -31.83 -9.52 16.21
C VAL A 24 -33.33 -9.23 16.05
N ILE A 25 -33.66 -8.16 15.33
CA ILE A 25 -35.05 -7.69 15.20
C ILE A 25 -35.82 -8.37 14.06
N ASN A 26 -35.13 -8.81 13.01
CA ASN A 26 -35.71 -9.45 11.83
C ASN A 26 -35.75 -10.98 11.99
N SER A 27 -36.74 -11.59 11.33
CA SER A 27 -36.89 -13.05 11.31
C SER A 27 -35.98 -13.69 10.26
N THR A 28 -35.69 -14.99 10.40
CA THR A 28 -34.80 -15.73 9.48
C THR A 28 -35.15 -15.57 8.00
N LYS A 29 -36.45 -15.52 7.66
CA LYS A 29 -36.92 -15.33 6.28
C LYS A 29 -36.52 -13.97 5.68
N ASP A 30 -36.28 -12.98 6.53
CA ASP A 30 -36.01 -11.60 6.15
C ASP A 30 -34.51 -11.27 6.15
N LEU A 31 -33.64 -12.23 6.46
CA LEU A 31 -32.19 -12.00 6.57
C LEU A 31 -31.48 -11.81 5.22
N GLY A 32 -32.21 -11.72 4.12
CA GLY A 32 -31.65 -11.50 2.79
C GLY A 32 -30.94 -10.15 2.64
N PHE A 33 -29.98 -10.09 1.72
CA PHE A 33 -29.18 -8.88 1.49
C PHE A 33 -30.01 -7.64 1.14
N ILE A 34 -31.12 -7.79 0.40
CA ILE A 34 -31.98 -6.66 0.04
C ILE A 34 -32.58 -6.01 1.28
N ASN A 35 -33.16 -6.79 2.18
CA ASN A 35 -33.71 -6.28 3.44
C ASN A 35 -32.63 -5.67 4.33
N TYR A 36 -31.45 -6.30 4.40
CA TYR A 36 -30.32 -5.74 5.14
C TYR A 36 -29.89 -4.39 4.56
N TYR A 37 -29.78 -4.28 3.23
CA TYR A 37 -29.43 -3.04 2.55
C TYR A 37 -30.46 -1.93 2.78
N GLU A 38 -31.75 -2.27 2.75
CA GLU A 38 -32.83 -1.31 2.97
C GLU A 38 -32.91 -0.82 4.42
N GLN A 39 -32.69 -1.68 5.39
CA GLN A 39 -32.91 -1.37 6.81
C GLN A 39 -31.65 -0.89 7.57
N THR A 40 -30.45 -1.11 7.02
CA THR A 40 -29.19 -0.70 7.66
C THR A 40 -28.54 0.48 6.94
N HIS A 41 -27.47 1.03 7.55
CA HIS A 41 -26.59 2.01 6.88
C HIS A 41 -27.31 3.29 6.40
N ASN A 42 -28.33 3.75 7.15
CA ASN A 42 -29.14 4.93 6.79
C ASN A 42 -28.33 6.25 6.80
N ASN A 43 -27.16 6.24 7.43
CA ASN A 43 -26.23 7.36 7.51
C ASN A 43 -25.25 7.46 6.34
N ILE A 44 -25.27 6.51 5.39
CA ILE A 44 -24.41 6.57 4.20
C ILE A 44 -25.23 6.60 2.91
N ASN A 45 -24.69 7.25 1.89
CA ASN A 45 -25.28 7.19 0.55
C ASN A 45 -25.17 5.76 0.00
N LYS A 46 -26.29 5.02 0.02
CA LYS A 46 -26.32 3.59 -0.25
C LYS A 46 -25.87 3.23 -1.68
N SER A 47 -26.12 4.10 -2.67
CA SER A 47 -25.70 3.85 -4.06
C SER A 47 -24.18 3.90 -4.23
N LYS A 48 -23.51 4.80 -3.50
CA LYS A 48 -22.03 4.89 -3.49
C LYS A 48 -21.39 3.89 -2.52
N GLY A 49 -22.14 3.40 -1.53
CA GLY A 49 -21.69 2.53 -0.45
C GLY A 49 -21.92 1.04 -0.63
N LEU A 50 -22.46 0.58 -1.78
CA LEU A 50 -22.92 -0.80 -1.97
C LEU A 50 -21.88 -1.86 -1.58
N LYS A 51 -20.64 -1.75 -2.07
CA LYS A 51 -19.56 -2.71 -1.75
C LYS A 51 -19.25 -2.79 -0.26
N ARG A 52 -19.36 -1.66 0.46
CA ARG A 52 -19.12 -1.60 1.91
C ARG A 52 -20.28 -2.24 2.68
N ILE A 53 -21.52 -1.95 2.30
CA ILE A 53 -22.72 -2.56 2.90
C ILE A 53 -22.69 -4.08 2.68
N GLU A 54 -22.27 -4.49 1.49
CA GLU A 54 -22.10 -5.87 1.09
C GLU A 54 -21.01 -6.61 1.89
N LEU A 55 -19.88 -5.95 2.18
CA LEU A 55 -18.83 -6.48 3.04
C LEU A 55 -19.34 -6.64 4.48
N ASN A 56 -20.00 -5.62 5.02
CA ASN A 56 -20.55 -5.65 6.39
C ASN A 56 -21.60 -6.75 6.55
N TYR A 57 -22.49 -6.92 5.57
CA TYR A 57 -23.45 -8.02 5.54
C TYR A 57 -22.76 -9.39 5.64
N ASN A 58 -21.70 -9.62 4.87
CA ASN A 58 -20.96 -10.87 4.92
C ASN A 58 -20.29 -11.11 6.29
N LEU A 59 -19.66 -10.08 6.85
CA LEU A 59 -19.03 -10.17 8.17
C LEU A 59 -20.06 -10.48 9.26
N ASP A 60 -21.23 -9.85 9.21
CA ASP A 60 -22.31 -10.10 10.15
C ASP A 60 -22.90 -11.51 9.99
N LEU A 61 -23.03 -12.02 8.75
CA LEU A 61 -23.41 -13.42 8.53
C LEU A 61 -22.37 -14.40 9.09
N HIS A 62 -21.08 -14.14 8.90
CA HIS A 62 -20.02 -14.97 9.48
C HIS A 62 -20.06 -14.98 11.01
N TRP A 63 -20.36 -13.84 11.63
CA TRP A 63 -20.58 -13.74 13.07
C TRP A 63 -21.74 -14.64 13.53
N ILE A 64 -22.87 -14.65 12.83
CA ILE A 64 -24.02 -15.53 13.18
C ILE A 64 -23.62 -17.01 13.14
N VAL A 65 -22.79 -17.42 12.17
CA VAL A 65 -22.32 -18.81 12.07
C VAL A 65 -21.49 -19.23 13.30
N GLN A 66 -20.85 -18.27 13.98
CA GLN A 66 -20.01 -18.50 15.15
C GLN A 66 -20.77 -18.43 16.49
N LEU A 67 -22.00 -17.91 16.53
CA LEU A 67 -22.79 -17.80 17.76
C LEU A 67 -23.15 -19.19 18.30
N GLU A 68 -22.76 -19.52 19.53
CA GLU A 68 -23.08 -20.81 20.15
C GLU A 68 -24.59 -21.02 20.28
N GLU A 69 -25.33 -19.96 20.65
CA GLU A 69 -26.77 -19.95 20.88
C GLU A 69 -27.63 -20.11 19.62
N ALA A 70 -27.06 -19.87 18.43
CA ALA A 70 -27.81 -19.98 17.18
C ALA A 70 -28.02 -21.47 16.81
N PRO A 71 -29.27 -21.91 16.55
CA PRO A 71 -29.55 -23.29 16.14
C PRO A 71 -28.79 -23.68 14.86
N ASN A 72 -28.41 -24.95 14.76
CA ASN A 72 -27.62 -25.45 13.62
C ASN A 72 -28.32 -25.25 12.27
N SER A 73 -29.64 -25.36 12.22
CA SER A 73 -30.43 -25.13 11.02
C SER A 73 -30.37 -23.67 10.55
N ILE A 74 -30.34 -22.71 11.47
CA ILE A 74 -30.14 -21.28 11.16
C ILE A 74 -28.72 -21.04 10.66
N LYS A 75 -27.71 -21.65 11.29
CA LYS A 75 -26.31 -21.57 10.83
C LYS A 75 -26.15 -22.12 9.41
N GLU A 76 -26.79 -23.24 9.10
CA GLU A 76 -26.80 -23.82 7.75
C GLU A 76 -27.49 -22.91 6.73
N TYR A 77 -28.63 -22.32 7.09
CA TYR A 77 -29.31 -21.33 6.24
C TYR A 77 -28.42 -20.12 5.95
N VAL A 78 -27.74 -19.58 6.97
CA VAL A 78 -26.79 -18.47 6.80
C VAL A 78 -25.61 -18.86 5.90
N ARG A 79 -25.07 -20.08 6.05
CA ARG A 79 -24.04 -20.60 5.13
C ARG A 79 -24.56 -20.71 3.69
N ALA A 80 -25.83 -21.05 3.49
CA ALA A 80 -26.45 -21.07 2.18
C ALA A 80 -26.56 -19.65 1.58
N LEU A 81 -26.88 -18.63 2.38
CA LEU A 81 -26.87 -17.23 1.94
C LEU A 81 -25.46 -16.77 1.52
N LEU A 82 -24.43 -17.09 2.31
CA LEU A 82 -23.03 -16.83 1.97
C LEU A 82 -22.60 -17.53 0.66
N SER A 83 -23.11 -18.74 0.43
CA SER A 83 -22.77 -19.54 -0.76
C SER A 83 -23.51 -19.09 -2.03
N LYS A 84 -24.79 -18.71 -1.93
CA LYS A 84 -25.60 -18.23 -3.06
C LYS A 84 -25.00 -16.99 -3.73
N LYS A 85 -24.29 -16.17 -2.94
CA LYS A 85 -23.60 -14.97 -3.40
C LYS A 85 -22.40 -15.27 -4.30
N LYS A 86 -21.67 -16.37 -4.09
CA LYS A 86 -20.57 -16.78 -4.97
C LYS A 86 -21.03 -17.01 -6.42
N MET A 87 -22.31 -17.30 -6.64
CA MET A 87 -22.87 -17.46 -7.99
C MET A 87 -23.24 -16.12 -8.66
N ILE A 88 -23.66 -15.11 -7.90
CA ILE A 88 -24.07 -13.80 -8.44
C ILE A 88 -22.84 -12.97 -8.86
N VAL A 89 -21.71 -13.11 -8.16
CA VAL A 89 -20.47 -12.39 -8.52
C VAL A 89 -19.80 -12.94 -9.79
N ASN A 90 -20.13 -14.17 -10.19
CA ASN A 90 -19.61 -14.79 -11.42
C ASN A 90 -20.58 -14.71 -12.63
N GLY A 91 -21.83 -14.27 -12.42
CA GLY A 91 -22.80 -14.03 -13.48
C GLY A 91 -22.99 -12.54 -13.70
N ASN A 92 -22.80 -12.05 -14.92
CA ASN A 92 -23.13 -10.68 -15.30
C ASN A 92 -24.54 -10.33 -14.81
N ILE A 93 -24.65 -9.32 -13.96
CA ILE A 93 -25.92 -8.73 -13.54
C ILE A 93 -26.49 -8.02 -14.77
N ASN A 94 -27.36 -8.71 -15.53
CA ASN A 94 -28.21 -8.09 -16.52
C ASN A 94 -29.11 -7.06 -15.81
N GLY A 95 -29.01 -5.80 -16.24
CA GLY A 95 -29.57 -4.61 -15.59
C GLY A 95 -31.09 -4.46 -15.66
N THR A 96 -31.87 -5.53 -15.49
CA THR A 96 -33.33 -5.49 -15.69
C THR A 96 -34.14 -5.21 -14.43
N MET A 97 -33.53 -5.00 -13.25
CA MET A 97 -34.28 -4.77 -12.00
C MET A 97 -34.25 -3.34 -11.44
N PHE A 98 -33.52 -2.37 -12.02
CA PHE A 98 -33.39 -1.03 -11.42
C PHE A 98 -34.06 0.12 -12.19
N CYS A 99 -34.74 -0.13 -13.30
CA CYS A 99 -35.51 0.88 -14.01
C CYS A 99 -37.00 0.78 -13.67
N ASN A 100 -37.43 1.29 -12.51
CA ASN A 100 -38.86 1.56 -12.27
C ASN A 100 -39.14 2.63 -11.20
N ILE A 101 -38.21 3.53 -10.94
CA ILE A 101 -38.48 4.73 -10.14
C ILE A 101 -37.89 5.92 -10.87
N SER A 102 -38.75 6.60 -11.64
CA SER A 102 -38.67 7.98 -12.16
C SER A 102 -39.18 8.04 -13.62
N ASN A 103 -40.50 8.01 -13.80
CA ASN A 103 -41.13 8.46 -15.03
C ASN A 103 -41.97 9.70 -14.70
N ASN A 104 -41.44 10.88 -15.01
CA ASN A 104 -42.26 12.03 -15.38
C ASN A 104 -41.77 12.53 -16.75
N LYS A 105 -42.68 12.43 -17.71
CA LYS A 105 -42.55 12.88 -19.11
C LYS A 105 -42.36 14.39 -19.17
N VAL A 106 -41.50 14.86 -20.07
CA VAL A 106 -41.86 15.82 -21.15
C VAL A 106 -40.98 15.51 -22.37
N ASN A 107 -41.62 15.58 -23.53
CA ASN A 107 -41.16 15.20 -24.85
C ASN A 107 -40.09 16.11 -25.48
N ASP A 108 -39.54 15.53 -26.54
CA ASP A 108 -39.20 16.12 -27.83
C ASP A 108 -37.76 16.53 -28.13
N SER A 109 -37.55 16.48 -29.43
CA SER A 109 -36.44 15.88 -30.14
C SER A 109 -35.77 16.90 -31.04
N ASN A 110 -34.55 16.55 -31.47
CA ASN A 110 -33.71 17.19 -32.49
C ASN A 110 -32.94 18.44 -32.05
N PHE A 111 -31.60 18.35 -32.02
CA PHE A 111 -30.77 18.95 -33.09
C PHE A 111 -29.30 18.52 -32.99
N SER A 112 -28.67 18.52 -34.16
CA SER A 112 -27.30 18.16 -34.53
C SER A 112 -26.20 19.07 -33.95
N ASN A 113 -24.98 18.52 -33.89
CA ASN A 113 -23.64 19.12 -34.06
C ASN A 113 -23.43 20.61 -33.73
N LEU A 114 -22.41 20.91 -32.90
CA LEU A 114 -21.29 21.80 -33.26
C LEU A 114 -20.27 21.95 -32.11
N ASP A 115 -19.02 22.16 -32.52
CA ASP A 115 -17.85 22.60 -31.75
C ASP A 115 -18.09 23.80 -30.82
N GLY A 116 -17.26 23.93 -29.78
CA GLY A 116 -16.97 25.25 -29.19
C GLY A 116 -16.62 25.29 -27.70
N LYS A 117 -15.33 25.52 -27.45
CA LYS A 117 -14.65 26.29 -26.38
C LYS A 117 -15.41 26.82 -25.14
N ASP A 118 -14.65 26.72 -24.04
CA ASP A 118 -14.55 27.61 -22.86
C ASP A 118 -15.76 27.76 -21.90
N LYS A 119 -15.54 27.39 -20.63
CA LYS A 119 -15.41 28.29 -19.45
C LYS A 119 -15.81 27.58 -18.15
N GLU A 120 -14.90 27.61 -17.17
CA GLU A 120 -15.21 27.39 -15.75
C GLU A 120 -16.29 28.35 -15.25
N PRO A 121 -17.08 27.95 -14.23
CA PRO A 121 -17.65 28.90 -13.30
C PRO A 121 -17.13 28.69 -11.86
N LYS A 122 -16.46 29.72 -11.36
CA LYS A 122 -16.31 30.04 -9.94
C LYS A 122 -17.69 30.31 -9.31
N ARG A 123 -17.96 29.75 -8.12
CA ARG A 123 -18.94 30.25 -7.14
C ARG A 123 -18.23 30.21 -5.77
N LYS A 124 -17.73 31.34 -5.27
CA LYS A 124 -18.37 32.35 -4.40
C LYS A 124 -18.91 31.77 -3.09
N HIS A 125 -18.15 32.05 -2.02
CA HIS A 125 -18.55 32.14 -0.62
C HIS A 125 -19.79 33.03 -0.45
N GLN A 126 -20.66 32.64 0.48
CA GLN A 126 -21.50 33.54 1.25
C GLN A 126 -21.56 33.02 2.68
N ASP A 127 -21.15 33.88 3.59
CA ASP A 127 -21.22 33.76 5.03
C ASP A 127 -22.65 34.05 5.52
N ALA A 128 -23.04 33.42 6.63
CA ALA A 128 -24.07 33.91 7.54
C ALA A 128 -23.81 33.34 8.95
N GLU A 129 -23.42 34.25 9.85
CA GLU A 129 -23.59 34.21 11.33
C GLU A 129 -25.10 34.04 11.66
N GLU A 130 -25.61 33.72 12.85
CA GLU A 130 -25.16 33.51 14.23
C GLU A 130 -26.35 32.81 14.92
N GLY A 131 -26.12 32.08 16.02
CA GLY A 131 -27.20 31.49 16.81
C GLY A 131 -26.68 30.67 17.97
N THR A 132 -26.45 31.35 19.10
CA THR A 132 -26.18 30.82 20.44
C THR A 132 -27.47 30.36 21.14
N GLU A 133 -27.29 29.52 22.18
CA GLU A 133 -28.22 28.94 23.18
C GLU A 133 -28.21 27.40 23.10
N GLU A 134 -28.00 26.57 24.13
CA GLU A 134 -27.74 26.70 25.57
C GLU A 134 -27.09 25.36 26.02
N GLU A 135 -26.35 25.39 27.13
CA GLU A 135 -25.70 24.24 27.78
C GLU A 135 -26.73 23.32 28.46
N GLU A 136 -26.63 22.00 28.23
CA GLU A 136 -27.02 20.99 29.23
C GLU A 136 -25.91 19.92 29.31
N ASP A 137 -25.30 19.86 30.49
CA ASP A 137 -24.29 18.92 30.93
C ASP A 137 -24.88 17.51 31.14
N ASP A 138 -24.27 16.51 30.51
CA ASP A 138 -24.32 15.12 30.98
C ASP A 138 -22.99 14.42 30.64
N PRO A 139 -22.42 13.61 31.56
CA PRO A 139 -21.00 13.26 31.54
C PRO A 139 -20.73 12.17 30.50
N LYS A 140 -20.15 12.57 29.36
CA LYS A 140 -19.55 11.62 28.42
C LYS A 140 -18.26 11.08 29.01
N GLU A 141 -18.31 9.80 29.37
CA GLU A 141 -17.14 8.96 29.58
C GLU A 141 -16.06 9.26 28.53
N GLU A 142 -14.83 9.42 29.01
CA GLU A 142 -13.63 9.57 28.21
C GLU A 142 -13.46 8.38 27.26
N SER A 143 -14.11 8.46 26.10
CA SER A 143 -13.63 7.81 24.89
C SER A 143 -12.35 8.54 24.49
N VAL A 144 -11.25 8.17 25.17
CA VAL A 144 -9.90 8.63 24.87
C VAL A 144 -9.71 8.49 23.37
N ASN A 145 -9.66 9.65 22.75
CA ASN A 145 -9.48 9.87 21.33
C ASN A 145 -8.23 9.08 20.95
N ILE A 146 -8.39 7.89 20.35
CA ILE A 146 -7.33 7.15 19.68
C ILE A 146 -6.96 7.97 18.44
N ARG A 147 -6.41 9.17 18.65
CA ARG A 147 -5.66 9.91 17.66
C ARG A 147 -4.40 9.08 17.44
N LYS A 148 -4.54 8.16 16.49
CA LYS A 148 -3.51 7.60 15.60
C LYS A 148 -2.13 8.16 15.92
N LYS A 149 -1.35 7.46 16.74
CA LYS A 149 0.08 7.75 16.85
C LYS A 149 0.66 7.66 15.44
N PRO A 150 1.38 8.70 14.95
CA PRO A 150 1.98 8.67 13.64
C PRO A 150 3.01 7.53 13.57
N PRO A 151 3.25 6.89 12.41
CA PRO A 151 4.30 5.86 12.24
C PRO A 151 5.66 6.27 12.82
N GLU A 152 5.94 7.57 12.77
CA GLU A 152 7.13 8.21 13.32
C GLU A 152 7.26 8.04 14.85
N ALA A 153 6.15 7.98 15.59
CA ALA A 153 6.15 7.67 17.03
C ALA A 153 6.60 6.23 17.33
N ASN A 154 6.53 5.33 16.34
CA ASN A 154 7.09 3.99 16.37
C ASN A 154 8.41 3.94 15.58
N GLY A 155 9.16 5.05 15.57
CA GLY A 155 10.46 5.14 14.91
C GLY A 155 10.47 4.85 13.40
N VAL A 156 9.33 4.83 12.72
CA VAL A 156 9.28 4.75 11.25
C VAL A 156 9.36 6.16 10.70
N ILE A 157 10.52 6.55 10.21
CA ILE A 157 10.77 7.93 9.75
C ILE A 157 11.18 7.89 8.29
N ARG A 158 10.64 8.85 7.53
CA ARG A 158 11.05 9.11 6.15
C ARG A 158 12.45 9.71 6.13
N SER A 159 13.36 9.08 5.41
CA SER A 159 14.76 9.52 5.31
C SER A 159 15.18 9.78 3.87
N GLY A 160 15.95 10.85 3.64
CA GLY A 160 16.48 11.23 2.33
C GLY A 160 16.77 12.72 2.22
N LYS A 161 17.66 13.11 1.30
CA LYS A 161 18.00 14.51 1.04
C LYS A 161 16.76 15.24 0.48
N GLY A 162 16.34 16.32 1.13
CA GLY A 162 15.17 17.12 0.72
C GLY A 162 13.82 16.55 1.15
N VAL A 163 13.79 15.51 1.99
CA VAL A 163 12.56 14.96 2.55
C VAL A 163 12.12 15.84 3.73
N SER A 164 10.94 16.45 3.62
CA SER A 164 10.30 17.18 4.72
C SER A 164 9.45 16.24 5.58
N PRO A 165 9.25 16.56 6.88
CA PRO A 165 8.25 15.87 7.68
C PRO A 165 6.87 16.01 7.03
N ARG A 166 5.97 15.08 7.36
CA ARG A 166 4.58 15.22 6.91
C ARG A 166 4.01 16.55 7.44
N PRO A 167 3.14 17.25 6.71
CA PRO A 167 2.58 18.54 7.14
C PRO A 167 1.85 18.53 8.50
N HIS A 168 1.49 17.36 9.01
CA HIS A 168 0.79 17.17 10.28
C HIS A 168 1.63 16.44 11.33
N LEU A 169 2.90 16.15 11.02
CA LEU A 169 3.83 15.58 11.97
C LEU A 169 4.41 16.73 12.81
N ASP A 170 4.50 16.49 14.12
CA ASP A 170 5.22 17.37 15.02
C ASP A 170 6.67 17.53 14.54
N HIS A 171 7.03 18.76 14.17
CA HIS A 171 8.35 19.11 13.67
C HIS A 171 9.44 18.83 14.69
N ASP A 172 9.17 19.04 15.98
CA ASP A 172 10.14 18.81 17.04
C ASP A 172 10.36 17.30 17.24
N LEU A 173 9.30 16.51 17.13
CA LEU A 173 9.40 15.05 17.16
C LEU A 173 10.21 14.52 15.97
N TYR A 174 9.97 15.06 14.76
CA TYR A 174 10.74 14.71 13.57
C TYR A 174 12.21 15.11 13.71
N ASN A 175 12.48 16.35 14.13
CA ASN A 175 13.85 16.86 14.32
C ASN A 175 14.59 16.05 15.38
N LYS A 176 13.97 15.80 16.54
CA LYS A 176 14.53 14.93 17.59
C LYS A 176 14.83 13.53 17.07
N HIS A 177 13.98 12.98 16.20
CA HIS A 177 14.22 11.70 15.56
C HIS A 177 15.36 11.72 14.54
N MET A 178 15.49 12.79 13.76
CA MET A 178 16.61 12.98 12.82
C MET A 178 17.94 13.19 13.56
N GLU A 179 17.94 13.97 14.64
CA GLU A 179 19.08 14.24 15.52
C GLU A 179 19.51 12.98 16.28
N ALA A 180 18.58 12.27 16.92
CA ALA A 180 18.87 11.00 17.59
C ALA A 180 19.34 9.91 16.61
N ARG A 181 19.02 10.09 15.32
CA ARG A 181 19.47 9.19 14.29
C ARG A 181 20.79 9.55 13.69
N CYS A 182 21.34 10.76 13.92
CA CYS A 182 22.55 11.35 13.30
C CYS A 182 23.42 10.24 12.77
N THR A 183 23.01 9.76 11.59
CA THR A 183 23.47 8.47 11.13
C THR A 183 24.89 8.78 10.72
N GLU A 184 25.81 7.85 10.94
CA GLU A 184 26.99 7.76 10.09
C GLU A 184 26.47 7.80 8.66
N CYS A 185 26.39 9.01 8.10
CA CYS A 185 26.08 9.22 6.72
C CYS A 185 27.35 8.72 6.11
N SER A 186 27.34 7.47 5.66
CA SER A 186 28.46 6.87 4.95
C SER A 186 28.79 7.87 3.86
N SER A 187 29.87 8.62 4.05
CA SER A 187 30.28 9.61 3.07
C SER A 187 30.52 8.83 1.80
N ILE A 188 30.04 9.35 0.67
CA ILE A 188 30.44 8.82 -0.63
C ILE A 188 31.97 8.71 -0.59
N PRO A 189 32.54 7.51 -0.83
CA PRO A 189 33.98 7.31 -0.80
C PRO A 189 34.68 8.40 -1.63
N GLU A 190 35.75 8.99 -1.11
CA GLU A 190 36.38 10.15 -1.76
C GLU A 190 36.85 9.83 -3.18
N ASN A 191 37.30 8.59 -3.39
CA ASN A 191 37.68 8.05 -4.70
C ASN A 191 36.52 7.99 -5.70
N PHE A 192 35.25 8.02 -5.28
CA PHE A 192 34.12 8.06 -6.21
C PHE A 192 33.96 9.42 -6.86
N ARG A 193 34.30 10.50 -6.12
CA ARG A 193 34.05 11.88 -6.55
C ARG A 193 34.70 12.17 -7.89
N GLN A 194 35.98 11.79 -8.07
CA GLN A 194 36.68 12.04 -9.33
C GLN A 194 35.97 11.42 -10.55
N TYR A 195 35.41 10.22 -10.41
CA TYR A 195 34.72 9.54 -11.50
C TYR A 195 33.32 10.09 -11.73
N ILE A 196 32.61 10.45 -10.64
CA ILE A 196 31.30 11.09 -10.73
C ILE A 196 31.40 12.46 -11.39
N ASP A 197 32.39 13.26 -10.99
CA ASP A 197 32.63 14.61 -11.51
C ASP A 197 33.05 14.52 -12.98
N ALA A 198 34.01 13.66 -13.34
CA ALA A 198 34.40 13.44 -14.74
C ALA A 198 33.23 12.97 -15.63
N PHE A 199 32.39 12.07 -15.09
CA PHE A 199 31.17 11.62 -15.77
C PHE A 199 30.18 12.79 -15.98
N ALA A 200 29.95 13.60 -14.94
CA ALA A 200 28.98 14.70 -14.98
C ALA A 200 29.43 15.88 -15.84
N GLU A 201 30.74 16.15 -15.89
CA GLU A 201 31.36 17.23 -16.67
C GLU A 201 31.57 16.86 -18.14
N SER A 202 31.33 15.60 -18.52
CA SER A 202 31.44 15.14 -19.91
C SER A 202 30.43 15.85 -20.82
N GLU A 203 30.93 16.51 -21.87
CA GLU A 203 30.10 17.33 -22.78
C GLU A 203 29.08 16.52 -23.61
N ASN A 204 29.33 15.23 -23.83
CA ASN A 204 28.50 14.39 -24.69
C ASN A 204 28.56 12.91 -24.28
N PHE A 205 27.61 12.12 -24.81
CA PHE A 205 27.50 10.68 -24.54
C PHE A 205 28.77 9.88 -24.87
N LEU A 206 29.55 10.29 -25.88
CA LEU A 206 30.81 9.62 -26.20
C LEU A 206 31.87 9.89 -25.13
N GLY A 207 31.92 11.11 -24.57
CA GLY A 207 32.75 11.48 -23.43
C GLY A 207 32.40 10.64 -22.21
N VAL A 208 31.11 10.60 -21.85
CA VAL A 208 30.61 9.77 -20.74
C VAL A 208 31.04 8.31 -20.87
N LYS A 209 30.92 7.74 -22.08
CA LYS A 209 31.34 6.35 -22.35
C LYS A 209 32.86 6.14 -22.21
N LYS A 210 33.68 7.16 -22.50
CA LYS A 210 35.13 7.10 -22.29
C LYS A 210 35.47 7.09 -20.80
N GLU A 211 34.80 7.93 -20.01
CA GLU A 211 35.01 7.99 -18.56
C GLU A 211 34.65 6.67 -17.87
N VAL A 212 33.51 6.08 -18.24
CA VAL A 212 33.12 4.74 -17.73
C VAL A 212 34.17 3.69 -18.10
N ARG A 213 34.69 3.70 -19.33
CA ARG A 213 35.76 2.76 -19.74
C ARG A 213 37.08 3.00 -19.00
N SER A 214 37.38 4.25 -18.66
CA SER A 214 38.57 4.58 -17.87
C SER A 214 38.46 3.95 -16.48
N LEU A 215 37.28 4.06 -15.85
CA LEU A 215 36.98 3.37 -14.59
C LEU A 215 37.09 1.83 -14.73
N SER A 216 36.53 1.22 -15.78
CA SER A 216 36.69 -0.22 -16.05
C SER A 216 38.16 -0.64 -16.16
N SER A 217 38.96 0.18 -16.85
CA SER A 217 40.39 -0.09 -17.07
C SER A 217 41.17 0.03 -15.77
N PHE A 218 40.83 1.02 -14.94
CA PHE A 218 41.41 1.19 -13.61
C PHE A 218 41.08 0.00 -12.71
N LEU A 219 39.80 -0.42 -12.66
CA LEU A 219 39.36 -1.61 -11.91
C LEU A 219 40.17 -2.86 -12.26
N GLY A 220 40.47 -3.08 -13.54
CA GLY A 220 41.30 -4.22 -13.98
C GLY A 220 42.77 -4.14 -13.59
N ALA A 221 43.25 -2.97 -13.15
CA ALA A 221 44.63 -2.73 -12.73
C ALA A 221 44.80 -2.61 -11.21
N ILE A 222 43.70 -2.64 -10.44
CA ILE A 222 43.76 -2.58 -8.98
C ILE A 222 44.29 -3.91 -8.43
N GLU A 223 45.43 -3.85 -7.75
CA GLU A 223 45.91 -4.91 -6.87
C GLU A 223 45.42 -4.61 -5.45
N ASP A 224 44.18 -5.00 -5.13
CA ASP A 224 43.60 -4.84 -3.78
C ASP A 224 43.65 -6.16 -3.02
N GLU A 225 44.53 -6.24 -2.01
CA GLU A 225 44.68 -7.42 -1.16
C GLU A 225 43.40 -7.77 -0.38
N ASN A 226 42.54 -6.79 -0.11
CA ASN A 226 41.30 -6.97 0.66
C ASN A 226 40.03 -6.99 -0.22
N GLY A 227 40.13 -6.65 -1.50
CA GLY A 227 39.04 -6.64 -2.49
C GLY A 227 37.93 -5.59 -2.29
N GLN A 228 37.84 -4.95 -1.12
CA GLN A 228 36.75 -4.05 -0.76
C GLN A 228 36.71 -2.78 -1.64
N ALA A 229 37.87 -2.18 -1.95
CA ALA A 229 37.91 -0.96 -2.75
C ALA A 229 37.53 -1.26 -4.22
N ALA A 230 37.90 -2.45 -4.71
CA ALA A 230 37.50 -2.92 -6.03
C ALA A 230 35.98 -3.16 -6.11
N GLU A 231 35.37 -3.80 -5.09
CA GLU A 231 33.91 -4.02 -5.03
C GLU A 231 33.12 -2.72 -5.01
N GLU A 232 33.56 -1.73 -4.23
CA GLU A 232 32.93 -0.40 -4.15
C GLU A 232 32.99 0.33 -5.50
N LEU A 233 34.14 0.31 -6.17
CA LEU A 233 34.29 0.93 -7.49
C LEU A 233 33.54 0.17 -8.60
N GLU A 234 33.43 -1.15 -8.50
CA GLU A 234 32.62 -1.96 -9.42
C GLU A 234 31.13 -1.61 -9.27
N LEU A 235 30.66 -1.38 -8.04
CA LEU A 235 29.31 -0.87 -7.79
C LEU A 235 29.11 0.50 -8.45
N LEU A 236 30.06 1.43 -8.27
CA LEU A 236 29.99 2.74 -8.92
C LEU A 236 29.93 2.63 -10.44
N GLU A 237 30.80 1.81 -11.05
CA GLU A 237 30.83 1.58 -12.48
C GLU A 237 29.46 1.11 -13.00
N LYS A 238 28.87 0.10 -12.34
CA LYS A 238 27.54 -0.41 -12.68
C LYS A 238 26.47 0.66 -12.60
N ILE A 239 26.51 1.52 -11.57
CA ILE A 239 25.58 2.65 -11.44
C ILE A 239 25.77 3.63 -12.62
N LEU A 240 26.99 4.04 -12.92
CA LEU A 240 27.27 4.99 -14.01
C LEU A 240 26.88 4.43 -15.39
N ILE A 241 27.05 3.13 -15.63
CA ILE A 241 26.56 2.45 -16.83
C ILE A 241 25.05 2.58 -16.97
N GLU A 242 24.30 2.33 -15.89
CA GLU A 242 22.84 2.45 -15.91
C GLU A 242 22.41 3.91 -16.08
N VAL A 243 23.10 4.88 -15.45
CA VAL A 243 22.86 6.32 -15.68
C VAL A 243 23.02 6.67 -17.16
N HIS A 244 24.14 6.28 -17.77
CA HIS A 244 24.38 6.54 -19.19
C HIS A 244 23.29 5.90 -20.07
N ARG A 245 22.85 4.68 -19.74
CA ARG A 245 21.77 4.00 -20.44
C ARG A 245 20.44 4.74 -20.32
N SER A 246 20.08 5.22 -19.12
CA SER A 246 18.85 5.99 -18.90
C SER A 246 18.83 7.26 -19.76
N TYR A 247 19.93 8.04 -19.78
CA TYR A 247 20.01 9.29 -20.55
C TYR A 247 20.13 9.07 -22.07
N SER A 248 20.68 7.94 -22.50
CA SER A 248 20.78 7.60 -23.94
C SER A 248 19.48 6.99 -24.50
N SER A 249 18.48 6.74 -23.64
CA SER A 249 17.24 6.10 -24.04
C SER A 249 16.32 7.06 -24.81
N HIS A 250 15.59 6.50 -25.79
CA HIS A 250 14.52 7.22 -26.51
C HIS A 250 13.13 6.99 -25.92
N ILE A 251 13.02 6.21 -24.84
CA ILE A 251 11.76 5.95 -24.15
C ILE A 251 11.31 7.22 -23.41
N ASP A 252 10.06 7.63 -23.62
CA ASP A 252 9.46 8.73 -22.87
C ASP A 252 9.15 8.28 -21.44
N HIS A 253 9.98 8.73 -20.49
CA HIS A 253 9.87 8.44 -19.07
C HIS A 253 8.64 9.08 -18.39
N ASN A 254 7.96 10.01 -19.07
CA ASN A 254 6.72 10.61 -18.57
C ASN A 254 5.47 9.88 -19.06
N ALA A 255 5.62 8.99 -20.06
CA ALA A 255 4.48 8.35 -20.72
C ALA A 255 3.66 7.49 -19.76
N ASN A 256 4.33 6.70 -18.92
CA ASN A 256 3.69 5.86 -17.92
C ASN A 256 4.67 5.43 -16.82
N GLU A 257 4.13 4.81 -15.78
CA GLU A 257 4.86 4.31 -14.62
C GLU A 257 5.90 3.25 -14.97
N ASP A 258 5.59 2.38 -15.92
CA ASP A 258 6.48 1.30 -16.35
C ASP A 258 7.71 1.86 -17.07
N ALA A 259 7.53 2.84 -17.96
CA ALA A 259 8.63 3.57 -18.61
C ALA A 259 9.53 4.26 -17.57
N PHE A 260 8.95 4.92 -16.56
CA PHE A 260 9.71 5.50 -15.46
C PHE A 260 10.51 4.43 -14.69
N ASN A 261 9.86 3.33 -14.31
CA ASN A 261 10.49 2.25 -13.57
C ASN A 261 11.63 1.59 -14.34
N GLN A 262 11.42 1.25 -15.61
CA GLN A 262 12.42 0.59 -16.46
C GLN A 262 13.67 1.45 -16.69
N LEU A 263 13.53 2.78 -16.69
CA LEU A 263 14.64 3.70 -16.91
C LEU A 263 15.33 4.13 -15.62
N PHE A 264 14.57 4.44 -14.57
CA PHE A 264 15.09 5.19 -13.42
C PHE A 264 15.00 4.46 -12.08
N VAL A 265 14.35 3.29 -12.02
CA VAL A 265 14.16 2.57 -10.75
C VAL A 265 14.76 1.16 -10.82
N TYR A 266 14.22 0.29 -11.68
CA TYR A 266 14.61 -1.11 -11.77
C TYR A 266 16.09 -1.33 -12.06
N PRO A 267 16.75 -0.58 -12.97
CA PRO A 267 18.18 -0.79 -13.24
C PRO A 267 19.03 -0.62 -11.97
N TYR A 268 18.80 0.44 -11.21
CA TYR A 268 19.52 0.72 -9.97
C TYR A 268 19.21 -0.31 -8.89
N MET A 269 17.94 -0.74 -8.77
CA MET A 269 17.58 -1.79 -7.82
C MET A 269 18.24 -3.13 -8.15
N ARG A 270 18.39 -3.48 -9.43
CA ARG A 270 19.15 -4.68 -9.85
C ARG A 270 20.61 -4.58 -9.48
N VAL A 271 21.24 -3.43 -9.69
CA VAL A 271 22.64 -3.20 -9.31
C VAL A 271 22.81 -3.33 -7.79
N ILE A 272 21.95 -2.67 -7.01
CA ILE A 272 21.97 -2.73 -5.53
C ILE A 272 21.72 -4.15 -5.03
N ALA A 273 20.74 -4.87 -5.59
CA ALA A 273 20.45 -6.24 -5.17
C ALA A 273 21.66 -7.14 -5.38
N LYS A 274 22.33 -7.03 -6.54
CA LYS A 274 23.52 -7.83 -6.86
C LYS A 274 24.75 -7.49 -6.03
N SER A 275 24.83 -6.27 -5.46
CA SER A 275 25.93 -5.90 -4.58
C SER A 275 25.73 -6.38 -3.14
N ILE A 276 24.57 -6.94 -2.80
CA ILE A 276 24.34 -7.54 -1.48
C ILE A 276 24.97 -8.94 -1.45
N THR A 277 26.17 -9.02 -0.86
CA THR A 277 26.89 -10.27 -0.65
C THR A 277 26.66 -10.77 0.78
N ILE A 278 25.97 -11.91 0.91
CA ILE A 278 25.75 -12.59 2.19
C ILE A 278 26.16 -14.05 2.01
N SER A 279 26.91 -14.61 2.97
CA SER A 279 27.37 -15.99 2.92
C SER A 279 26.20 -16.95 2.62
N ASN A 280 26.34 -17.76 1.57
CA ASN A 280 25.37 -18.77 1.13
C ASN A 280 24.00 -18.25 0.64
N CYS A 281 23.85 -16.95 0.42
CA CYS A 281 22.60 -16.36 -0.08
C CYS A 281 22.86 -15.55 -1.34
N LYS A 282 21.90 -15.55 -2.27
CA LYS A 282 21.92 -14.68 -3.44
C LYS A 282 20.81 -13.65 -3.30
N ALA A 283 21.16 -12.38 -3.38
CA ALA A 283 20.20 -11.30 -3.43
C ALA A 283 19.89 -10.96 -4.88
N ASP A 284 18.61 -10.82 -5.21
CA ASP A 284 18.18 -10.39 -6.54
C ASP A 284 16.93 -9.51 -6.45
N PHE A 285 16.80 -8.63 -7.44
CA PHE A 285 15.63 -7.78 -7.59
C PHE A 285 14.60 -8.44 -8.50
N VAL A 286 13.40 -8.63 -7.98
CA VAL A 286 12.25 -9.20 -8.70
C VAL A 286 11.36 -8.07 -9.17
N GLU A 287 11.24 -7.93 -10.49
CA GLU A 287 10.37 -6.95 -11.17
C GLU A 287 9.08 -7.61 -11.69
N GLY A 288 8.16 -6.81 -12.23
CA GLY A 288 6.98 -7.35 -12.93
C GLY A 288 5.79 -7.68 -12.02
N GLN A 289 5.52 -6.83 -11.03
CA GLN A 289 4.43 -7.00 -10.06
C GLN A 289 4.51 -8.28 -9.19
N PRO A 290 5.66 -8.58 -8.55
CA PRO A 290 5.76 -9.77 -7.73
C PRO A 290 4.80 -9.75 -6.54
N ILE A 291 4.38 -10.94 -6.14
CA ILE A 291 3.55 -11.13 -4.95
C ILE A 291 4.43 -11.00 -3.71
N LEU A 292 3.97 -10.20 -2.76
CA LEU A 292 4.59 -10.11 -1.44
C LEU A 292 4.18 -11.33 -0.62
N GLU A 293 5.10 -12.30 -0.53
CA GLU A 293 4.87 -13.57 0.15
C GLU A 293 4.67 -13.38 1.64
N SER A 294 5.35 -12.37 2.22
CA SER A 294 5.21 -12.08 3.63
C SER A 294 3.78 -11.70 4.02
N MET A 295 3.14 -10.82 3.23
CA MET A 295 1.73 -10.47 3.47
C MET A 295 0.82 -11.69 3.31
N THR A 296 1.08 -12.54 2.32
CA THR A 296 0.30 -13.76 2.11
C THR A 296 0.41 -14.72 3.30
N ARG A 297 1.61 -14.92 3.84
CA ARG A 297 1.85 -15.74 5.03
C ARG A 297 1.09 -15.19 6.25
N GLN A 298 1.20 -13.90 6.51
CA GLN A 298 0.55 -13.27 7.67
C GLN A 298 -0.99 -13.28 7.57
N LEU A 299 -1.54 -13.08 6.36
CA LEU A 299 -2.99 -13.21 6.14
C LEU A 299 -3.48 -14.65 6.34
N LYS A 300 -2.72 -15.65 5.90
CA LYS A 300 -3.06 -17.06 6.14
C LYS A 300 -3.01 -17.40 7.63
N ALA A 301 -1.95 -16.99 8.32
CA ALA A 301 -1.81 -17.19 9.77
C ALA A 301 -2.96 -16.53 10.57
N SER A 302 -3.48 -15.41 10.07
CA SER A 302 -4.61 -14.70 10.68
C SER A 302 -5.99 -15.20 10.22
N ASN A 303 -6.07 -16.25 9.38
CA ASN A 303 -7.32 -16.71 8.74
C ASN A 303 -8.06 -15.61 7.93
N LEU A 304 -7.34 -14.61 7.44
CA LEU A 304 -7.86 -13.50 6.63
C LEU A 304 -7.58 -13.67 5.13
N TYR A 305 -6.89 -14.75 4.75
CA TYR A 305 -6.62 -15.05 3.35
C TYR A 305 -7.90 -15.55 2.64
N ILE A 306 -8.36 -14.79 1.65
CA ILE A 306 -9.58 -15.11 0.89
C ILE A 306 -9.26 -15.94 -0.35
N ASP A 307 -8.47 -15.36 -1.27
CA ASP A 307 -8.10 -15.98 -2.54
C ASP A 307 -6.83 -15.34 -3.14
N TYR A 308 -6.39 -15.87 -4.28
CA TYR A 308 -5.22 -15.37 -5.00
C TYR A 308 -5.40 -13.96 -5.59
N ARG A 309 -6.64 -13.47 -5.72
CA ARG A 309 -6.94 -12.14 -6.27
C ARG A 309 -6.71 -11.04 -5.25
N SER A 310 -6.75 -11.41 -3.97
CA SER A 310 -6.56 -10.51 -2.82
C SER A 310 -5.09 -10.38 -2.40
N GLN A 311 -4.16 -10.90 -3.21
CA GLN A 311 -2.74 -10.87 -2.91
C GLN A 311 -2.16 -9.47 -3.08
N TYR A 312 -1.24 -9.13 -2.18
CA TYR A 312 -0.44 -7.92 -2.29
C TYR A 312 0.54 -8.08 -3.46
N LYS A 313 0.40 -7.24 -4.48
CA LYS A 313 1.36 -7.11 -5.59
C LYS A 313 2.13 -5.80 -5.42
N SER A 314 3.45 -5.90 -5.32
CA SER A 314 4.36 -4.77 -5.25
C SER A 314 4.93 -4.44 -6.62
N ASP A 315 5.46 -3.25 -6.85
CA ASP A 315 6.13 -2.93 -8.12
C ASP A 315 7.51 -3.59 -8.24
N GLY A 316 8.16 -3.87 -7.11
CA GLY A 316 9.36 -4.71 -7.08
C GLY A 316 9.77 -5.14 -5.67
N LEU A 317 10.64 -6.14 -5.60
CA LEU A 317 11.14 -6.69 -4.34
C LEU A 317 12.63 -7.01 -4.45
N ILE A 318 13.42 -6.75 -3.39
CA ILE A 318 14.71 -7.43 -3.23
C ILE A 318 14.49 -8.63 -2.31
N LYS A 319 14.84 -9.82 -2.82
CA LYS A 319 14.71 -11.09 -2.10
C LYS A 319 16.08 -11.73 -1.89
N LEU A 320 16.25 -12.39 -0.74
CA LEU A 320 17.39 -13.26 -0.46
C LEU A 320 17.03 -14.72 -0.80
N PHE A 321 17.47 -15.16 -1.96
CA PHE A 321 17.38 -16.55 -2.37
C PHE A 321 18.37 -17.40 -1.57
N GLY A 322 17.92 -18.57 -1.10
CA GLY A 322 18.73 -19.48 -0.27
C GLY A 322 18.57 -19.28 1.24
N LEU A 323 17.98 -18.16 1.68
CA LEU A 323 17.60 -17.92 3.08
C LEU A 323 16.09 -17.73 3.20
N GLN A 324 15.36 -18.84 3.09
CA GLN A 324 13.89 -18.89 3.23
C GLN A 324 13.13 -17.85 2.37
N ASN A 325 13.75 -17.40 1.27
CA ASN A 325 13.24 -16.36 0.38
C ASN A 325 12.83 -15.07 1.11
N ILE A 326 13.61 -14.66 2.13
CA ILE A 326 13.34 -13.45 2.90
C ILE A 326 13.29 -12.23 1.97
N GLU A 327 12.27 -11.41 2.18
CA GLU A 327 12.06 -10.16 1.45
C GLU A 327 12.69 -9.01 2.26
N LEU A 328 13.64 -8.27 1.67
CA LEU A 328 14.41 -7.22 2.35
C LEU A 328 14.01 -5.80 1.96
N LEU A 329 13.63 -5.59 0.70
CA LEU A 329 13.20 -4.30 0.19
C LEU A 329 11.90 -4.46 -0.58
N LEU A 330 10.97 -3.56 -0.30
CA LEU A 330 9.71 -3.40 -1.00
C LEU A 330 9.73 -2.10 -1.82
N LEU A 331 9.40 -2.18 -3.10
CA LEU A 331 9.24 -1.04 -3.98
C LEU A 331 7.76 -0.81 -4.32
N GLU A 332 7.32 0.43 -4.17
CA GLU A 332 6.07 0.93 -4.77
C GLU A 332 6.38 2.21 -5.58
N THR A 333 5.73 2.35 -6.72
CA THR A 333 5.89 3.48 -7.63
C THR A 333 4.58 4.23 -7.74
N SER A 334 4.61 5.49 -7.33
CA SER A 334 3.43 6.36 -7.26
C SER A 334 3.19 7.13 -8.57
N GLY A 335 3.15 6.44 -9.71
CA GLY A 335 2.94 7.03 -11.05
C GLY A 335 4.21 7.24 -11.87
N CYS A 336 4.05 7.89 -13.03
CA CYS A 336 5.17 8.26 -13.90
C CYS A 336 6.04 9.37 -13.29
N PHE A 337 7.17 9.66 -13.94
CA PHE A 337 8.05 10.74 -13.54
C PHE A 337 7.31 12.09 -13.47
N ASP A 338 7.61 12.89 -12.45
CA ASP A 338 6.93 14.15 -12.11
C ASP A 338 5.41 14.03 -11.88
N ASN A 339 4.90 12.82 -11.58
CA ASN A 339 3.51 12.67 -11.17
C ASN A 339 3.26 13.37 -9.82
N LYS A 340 2.28 14.27 -9.78
CA LYS A 340 1.89 15.06 -8.60
C LYS A 340 0.59 14.60 -7.96
N VAL A 341 0.02 13.48 -8.39
CA VAL A 341 -1.24 12.96 -7.86
C VAL A 341 -1.06 12.46 -6.42
N LYS A 342 -1.41 13.31 -5.46
CA LYS A 342 -1.28 13.05 -4.01
C LYS A 342 -2.04 11.81 -3.53
N ILE A 343 -3.15 11.47 -4.18
CA ILE A 343 -4.00 10.33 -3.79
C ILE A 343 -3.23 9.02 -3.96
N LYS A 344 -2.61 8.81 -5.13
CA LYS A 344 -1.83 7.61 -5.43
C LYS A 344 -0.60 7.52 -4.51
N LEU A 345 0.11 8.64 -4.36
CA LEU A 345 1.25 8.75 -3.44
C LEU A 345 0.92 8.30 -2.01
N ASN A 346 -0.19 8.79 -1.45
CA ASN A 346 -0.58 8.42 -0.10
C ASN A 346 -1.00 6.95 -0.02
N PHE A 347 -1.74 6.47 -1.01
CA PHE A 347 -2.20 5.09 -1.07
C PHE A 347 -1.01 4.12 -1.11
N ASP A 348 -0.11 4.28 -2.07
CA ASP A 348 1.06 3.41 -2.26
C ASP A 348 2.01 3.48 -1.06
N HIS A 349 2.14 4.65 -0.43
CA HIS A 349 2.90 4.77 0.82
C HIS A 349 2.27 3.98 1.97
N HIS A 350 0.96 4.07 2.19
CA HIS A 350 0.27 3.28 3.21
C HIS A 350 0.34 1.79 2.90
N LYS A 351 0.17 1.43 1.63
CA LYS A 351 0.28 0.06 1.13
C LYS A 351 1.67 -0.52 1.43
N GLY A 352 2.74 0.17 1.04
CA GLY A 352 4.12 -0.25 1.30
C GLY A 352 4.47 -0.34 2.79
N MET A 353 3.91 0.54 3.62
CA MET A 353 4.06 0.46 5.07
C MET A 353 3.47 -0.83 5.66
N PHE A 354 2.25 -1.23 5.26
CA PHE A 354 1.69 -2.51 5.70
C PHE A 354 2.47 -3.71 5.14
N GLY A 355 2.95 -3.60 3.89
CA GLY A 355 3.82 -4.61 3.29
C GLY A 355 5.09 -4.86 4.10
N THR A 356 5.80 -3.80 4.48
CA THR A 356 7.03 -3.92 5.28
C THR A 356 6.81 -4.40 6.70
N LEU A 357 5.68 -4.06 7.33
CA LEU A 357 5.30 -4.66 8.61
C LEU A 357 5.14 -6.18 8.50
N ALA A 358 4.47 -6.65 7.44
CA ALA A 358 4.33 -8.08 7.19
C ALA A 358 5.70 -8.75 6.95
N MET A 359 6.61 -8.10 6.23
CA MET A 359 7.99 -8.58 6.02
C MET A 359 8.75 -8.73 7.34
N ILE A 360 8.71 -7.72 8.22
CA ILE A 360 9.36 -7.78 9.54
C ILE A 360 8.77 -8.91 10.39
N LYS A 361 7.44 -9.03 10.44
CA LYS A 361 6.77 -10.11 11.17
C LYS A 361 7.14 -11.48 10.63
N CYS A 362 7.22 -11.64 9.31
CA CYS A 362 7.67 -12.90 8.70
C CYS A 362 9.09 -13.26 9.07
N ILE A 363 10.01 -12.29 9.11
CA ILE A 363 11.38 -12.54 9.56
C ILE A 363 11.38 -12.96 11.04
N ALA A 364 10.55 -12.34 11.88
CA ALA A 364 10.42 -12.73 13.29
C ALA A 364 9.92 -14.17 13.44
N ASP A 365 8.92 -14.55 12.65
CA ASP A 365 8.35 -15.90 12.67
C ASP A 365 9.33 -16.95 12.13
N GLU A 366 10.13 -16.58 11.12
CA GLU A 366 11.12 -17.49 10.54
C GLU A 366 12.28 -17.78 11.49
N PHE A 367 12.63 -16.80 12.32
CA PHE A 367 13.70 -16.92 13.31
C PHE A 367 13.13 -16.76 14.73
N GLU A 368 12.13 -17.56 15.08
CA GLU A 368 11.42 -17.48 16.37
C GLU A 368 12.34 -17.65 17.60
N TYR A 369 13.49 -18.30 17.43
CA TYR A 369 14.49 -18.50 18.48
C TYR A 369 15.59 -17.44 18.50
N ALA A 370 15.58 -16.47 17.58
CA ALA A 370 16.57 -15.38 17.59
C ALA A 370 16.38 -14.48 18.82
N SER A 371 17.49 -14.05 19.39
CA SER A 371 17.43 -13.09 20.50
C SER A 371 16.84 -11.76 20.05
N THR A 372 16.16 -11.06 20.96
CA THR A 372 15.65 -9.71 20.69
C THR A 372 16.77 -8.76 20.24
N ASP A 373 17.99 -8.93 20.75
CA ASP A 373 19.12 -8.09 20.38
C ASP A 373 19.63 -8.33 18.95
N GLN A 374 19.51 -9.56 18.43
CA GLN A 374 19.73 -9.83 17.01
C GLN A 374 18.59 -9.25 16.18
N PHE A 375 17.34 -9.43 16.61
CA PHE A 375 16.17 -8.93 15.90
C PHE A 375 16.18 -7.39 15.76
N LYS A 376 16.60 -6.65 16.80
CA LYS A 376 16.76 -5.19 16.77
C LYS A 376 17.72 -4.69 15.68
N LYS A 377 18.66 -5.53 15.23
CA LYS A 377 19.62 -5.18 14.17
C LYS A 377 19.02 -5.30 12.77
N ILE A 378 17.93 -6.06 12.62
CA ILE A 378 17.27 -6.31 11.34
C ILE A 378 16.63 -5.02 10.83
N LYS A 379 16.83 -4.78 9.53
CA LYS A 379 16.32 -3.63 8.80
C LYS A 379 15.60 -4.14 7.56
N VAL A 380 14.37 -3.69 7.39
CA VAL A 380 13.60 -3.86 6.14
C VAL A 380 13.41 -2.48 5.53
N PHE A 381 13.50 -2.41 4.21
CA PHE A 381 13.45 -1.17 3.47
C PHE A 381 12.16 -1.05 2.67
N PHE A 382 11.57 0.13 2.68
CA PHE A 382 10.50 0.51 1.77
C PHE A 382 11.02 1.65 0.89
N LEU A 383 11.08 1.40 -0.41
CA LEU A 383 11.38 2.41 -1.41
C LEU A 383 10.08 2.86 -2.07
N ASN A 384 9.80 4.16 -2.03
CA ASN A 384 8.70 4.76 -2.76
C ASN A 384 9.24 5.69 -3.84
N ALA A 385 8.98 5.37 -5.09
CA ALA A 385 9.34 6.22 -6.23
C ALA A 385 8.16 7.15 -6.54
N ALA A 386 8.35 8.46 -6.33
CA ALA A 386 7.26 9.42 -6.41
C ALA A 386 7.71 10.78 -6.94
N GLY A 387 6.98 11.31 -7.93
CA GLY A 387 7.29 12.59 -8.55
C GLY A 387 8.69 12.60 -9.15
N LYS A 388 9.59 13.42 -8.58
CA LYS A 388 11.01 13.51 -8.98
C LYS A 388 11.97 12.90 -7.96
N THR A 389 11.45 12.12 -7.02
CA THR A 389 12.20 11.67 -5.84
C THR A 389 12.06 10.18 -5.62
N LEU A 390 13.15 9.55 -5.20
CA LEU A 390 13.14 8.22 -4.59
C LEU A 390 13.21 8.41 -3.08
N MET A 391 12.20 7.94 -2.37
CA MET A 391 12.11 8.03 -0.92
C MET A 391 12.40 6.66 -0.31
N LEU A 392 13.39 6.59 0.60
CA LEU A 392 13.75 5.35 1.28
C LEU A 392 13.36 5.42 2.76
N ASP A 393 12.42 4.57 3.14
CA ASP A 393 11.99 4.39 4.52
C ASP A 393 12.69 3.16 5.10
N LYS A 394 13.44 3.38 6.18
CA LYS A 394 14.17 2.34 6.90
C LYS A 394 13.39 1.91 8.14
N ASN A 395 12.81 0.71 8.09
CA ASN A 395 12.05 0.14 9.17
C ASN A 395 12.95 -0.75 10.04
N LYS A 396 13.17 -0.34 11.30
CA LYS A 396 13.88 -1.16 12.29
C LYS A 396 12.89 -2.05 13.01
N ALA A 397 13.21 -3.33 13.09
CA ALA A 397 12.46 -4.33 13.84
C ALA A 397 12.27 -3.93 15.33
N ALA A 398 13.27 -3.25 15.91
CA ALA A 398 13.26 -2.76 17.29
C ALA A 398 12.10 -1.83 17.64
N ASN A 399 11.45 -1.20 16.66
CA ASN A 399 10.44 -0.20 16.95
C ASN A 399 9.01 -0.76 17.05
N PHE A 400 8.86 -2.08 16.89
CA PHE A 400 7.56 -2.76 16.89
C PHE A 400 7.34 -3.63 18.14
N PHE A 401 8.32 -3.66 19.05
CA PHE A 401 8.25 -4.19 20.41
C PHE A 401 8.46 -3.03 21.38
#